data_AF-A0AA36NJI7-F1
#
_entry.id   AF-A0AA36NJI7-F1
#
_cell.length_a   1.000
_cell.length_b   1.000
_cell.length_c   1.000
_cell.angle_alpha   90.00
_cell.angle_beta   90.00
_cell.angle_gamma   90.00
#
_symmetry.space_group_name_H-M   'P 1'
#
loop_
_entity.id
_entity.type
_entity.pdbx_description
1 polymer ?
#
loop_
_entity_poly.entity_id
_entity_poly.type
_entity_poly.pdbx_seq_one_letter_code
_entity_poly.pdbx_strand_id
1 'polypeptide(L)'
;MAHDMDSLMKSPGLTDLELSPPTLLASLSPKSSKRAAGKIRSASISDSCEPFSGKEELPDIQEKEAAPELTKTDALALQRALLAAFEEPSFQRRLRELAEEHRVSQGKTRGYTAGFMRLVRREQMKVLPDFGFEASEHGVEAMLRAFAEWKGDCDIQVQEKIIQDTLRSAEPKNEADHVEAPARTRPANKFDIANMLHELQIAFSEPWFQDEIHELRVSADYRAGRRNPEPGALPTLDEHAVDPEGYYNLSGRAALALQGHKHILPRYCFEGTPEGVRKMLLHVSTYLGDKDVDRAFDAVNCKLGMEPNARLRFRQLVASASAQSLDLEALHCTPSRASNSPSPRRQP
;
A
#
# COMPACT_ATOMS: atom_id res chain seq x y z
N MET A 1 -32.37 -36.18 29.30
CA MET A 1 -30.95 -36.50 29.00
C MET A 1 -30.37 -35.25 28.38
N ALA A 2 -30.07 -34.20 29.16
CA ALA A 2 -29.08 -34.14 30.23
C ALA A 2 -27.67 -34.43 29.71
N HIS A 3 -26.81 -33.44 29.88
CA HIS A 3 -25.35 -33.43 29.82
C HIS A 3 -24.64 -33.28 28.46
N ASP A 4 -23.79 -32.25 28.46
CA ASP A 4 -22.43 -32.24 27.92
C ASP A 4 -22.17 -31.74 26.50
N MET A 5 -22.16 -30.41 26.36
CA MET A 5 -21.30 -29.69 25.40
C MET A 5 -20.71 -28.42 26.05
N ASP A 6 -20.37 -28.51 27.34
CA ASP A 6 -19.75 -27.43 28.13
C ASP A 6 -18.25 -27.68 28.38
N SER A 7 -17.59 -28.37 27.44
CA SER A 7 -16.20 -28.79 27.59
C SER A 7 -15.46 -28.77 26.24
N LEU A 8 -15.16 -27.57 25.74
CA LEU A 8 -14.10 -27.39 24.73
C LEU A 8 -13.55 -25.95 24.60
N MET A 9 -13.67 -25.13 25.66
CA MET A 9 -13.09 -23.78 25.71
C MET A 9 -12.43 -23.52 27.07
N LYS A 10 -11.27 -24.16 27.29
CA LYS A 10 -10.25 -23.92 28.34
C LYS A 10 -9.08 -24.83 27.95
N SER A 11 -7.93 -24.41 27.44
CA SER A 11 -6.98 -23.40 27.93
C SER A 11 -5.93 -23.09 26.81
N PRO A 12 -4.74 -22.51 27.05
CA PRO A 12 -4.45 -21.11 26.79
C PRO A 12 -3.24 -20.87 25.87
N GLY A 13 -3.11 -19.64 25.36
CA GLY A 13 -1.81 -19.01 25.13
C GLY A 13 -1.13 -19.31 23.80
N LEU A 14 -1.32 -18.41 22.83
CA LEU A 14 -0.26 -17.96 21.95
C LEU A 14 -0.66 -16.59 21.41
N THR A 15 -0.28 -15.54 22.14
CA THR A 15 -0.27 -14.18 21.61
C THR A 15 0.91 -14.08 20.65
N ASP A 16 0.73 -14.54 19.42
CA ASP A 16 1.55 -14.04 18.32
C ASP A 16 1.00 -12.66 17.96
N LEU A 17 1.75 -11.65 18.40
CA LEU A 17 1.71 -10.30 17.88
C LEU A 17 2.00 -10.39 16.38
N GLU A 18 0.94 -10.58 15.60
CA GLU A 18 0.95 -10.45 14.15
C GLU A 18 1.21 -8.97 13.82
N LEU A 19 2.48 -8.61 13.81
CA LEU A 19 2.98 -7.33 13.32
C LEU A 19 2.81 -7.33 11.81
N SER A 20 1.72 -6.73 11.34
CA SER A 20 1.64 -6.25 9.96
C SER A 20 2.95 -5.51 9.63
N PRO A 21 3.62 -5.80 8.51
CA PRO A 21 4.93 -5.20 8.21
C PRO A 21 4.76 -3.67 8.16
N PRO A 22 5.41 -2.90 9.04
CA PRO A 22 5.31 -1.46 9.00
C PRO A 22 5.90 -0.98 7.69
N THR A 23 5.16 -0.10 6.99
CA THR A 23 5.60 0.63 5.81
C THR A 23 7.02 1.12 6.03
N LEU A 24 7.99 0.78 5.18
CA LEU A 24 9.42 0.98 5.47
C LEU A 24 9.77 2.44 5.78
N LEU A 25 9.07 3.40 5.17
CA LEU A 25 9.22 4.83 5.53
C LEU A 25 8.71 5.13 6.94
N ALA A 26 7.62 4.51 7.38
CA ALA A 26 7.11 4.65 8.75
C ALA A 26 7.91 3.83 9.79
N SER A 27 8.50 2.69 9.39
CA SER A 27 9.34 1.84 10.25
C SER A 27 10.73 2.42 10.52
N LEU A 28 11.14 3.38 9.69
CA LEU A 28 12.34 4.19 9.89
C LEU A 28 12.20 5.17 11.07
N SER A 29 10.99 5.47 11.57
CA SER A 29 10.84 6.36 12.73
C SER A 29 11.34 5.68 14.02
N PRO A 30 12.26 6.28 14.79
CA PRO A 30 12.67 5.71 16.07
C PRO A 30 11.46 5.63 17.00
N LYS A 31 11.12 4.40 17.43
CA LYS A 31 10.13 4.21 18.50
C LYS A 31 10.62 4.98 19.72
N SER A 32 9.97 6.11 19.99
CA SER A 32 10.30 6.97 21.12
C SER A 32 10.34 6.11 22.39
N SER A 33 11.56 5.89 22.89
CA SER A 33 11.81 5.08 24.07
C SER A 33 11.16 5.82 25.24
N LYS A 34 9.98 5.36 25.66
CA LYS A 34 9.39 5.76 26.95
C LYS A 34 10.40 5.36 28.03
N ARG A 35 11.29 6.28 28.38
CA ARG A 35 12.16 6.17 29.56
C ARG A 35 11.22 5.96 30.76
N ALA A 36 11.27 4.75 31.31
CA ALA A 36 10.68 4.44 32.59
C ALA A 36 11.30 5.41 33.62
N ALA A 37 10.45 6.20 34.28
CA ALA A 37 10.83 7.04 35.39
C ALA A 37 11.35 6.16 36.53
N GLY A 38 12.68 6.01 36.60
CA GLY A 38 13.37 5.39 37.72
C GLY A 38 13.21 6.27 38.96
N LYS A 39 12.55 5.71 39.97
CA LYS A 39 12.38 6.27 41.31
C LYS A 39 13.74 6.35 42.00
N ILE A 40 14.41 7.50 41.91
CA ILE A 40 15.67 7.77 42.62
C ILE A 40 15.33 7.96 44.11
N ARG A 41 15.97 7.15 44.94
CA ARG A 41 15.94 7.25 46.41
C ARG A 41 16.69 8.51 46.84
N SER A 42 16.04 9.25 47.72
CA SER A 42 16.53 10.38 48.50
C SER A 42 17.76 9.98 49.34
N ALA A 43 18.87 10.66 49.10
CA ALA A 43 19.97 10.78 50.05
C ALA A 43 20.17 12.27 50.36
N SER A 44 19.97 12.60 51.62
CA SER A 44 20.17 13.91 52.22
C SER A 44 21.64 14.31 52.13
N ILE A 45 21.95 15.42 51.46
CA ILE A 45 23.24 16.10 51.56
C ILE A 45 22.96 17.56 51.91
N SER A 46 23.59 17.94 53.02
CA SER A 46 23.55 19.22 53.72
C SER A 46 24.07 20.37 52.87
N ASP A 47 23.26 21.42 52.79
CA ASP A 47 23.57 22.77 53.28
C ASP A 47 25.02 23.27 53.10
N SER A 48 25.21 24.12 52.08
CA SER A 48 26.18 25.23 52.10
C SER A 48 25.80 26.24 51.01
N CYS A 49 25.21 27.35 51.45
CA CYS A 49 24.92 28.55 50.70
C CYS A 49 26.21 29.27 50.26
N GLU A 50 26.41 29.41 48.95
CA GLU A 50 27.28 30.41 48.35
C GLU A 50 26.43 31.31 47.44
N PRO A 51 26.44 32.65 47.61
CA PRO A 51 25.63 33.57 46.82
C PRO A 51 26.32 33.87 45.48
N PHE A 52 26.07 33.04 44.48
CA PHE A 52 26.56 33.29 43.12
C PHE A 52 25.63 34.29 42.40
N SER A 53 25.98 35.57 42.50
CA SER A 53 25.38 36.66 41.72
C SER A 53 26.00 36.68 40.31
N GLY A 54 25.65 35.68 39.51
CA GLY A 54 25.95 35.63 38.08
C GLY A 54 24.70 35.98 37.30
N LYS A 55 24.74 37.03 36.48
CA LYS A 55 23.69 37.36 35.52
C LYS A 55 23.60 36.22 34.50
N GLU A 56 22.68 35.28 34.74
CA GLU A 56 22.24 34.30 33.75
C GLU A 56 21.56 35.08 32.61
N GLU A 57 22.34 35.42 31.58
CA GLU A 57 21.81 35.74 30.26
C GLU A 57 21.05 34.50 29.78
N LEU A 58 19.72 34.57 29.90
CA LEU A 58 18.80 33.61 29.31
C LEU A 58 19.18 33.44 27.84
N PRO A 59 19.60 32.23 27.41
CA PRO A 59 19.94 32.00 26.02
C PRO A 59 18.72 32.29 25.16
N ASP A 60 18.96 33.15 24.19
CA ASP A 60 18.06 33.57 23.13
C ASP A 60 17.20 32.38 22.67
N ILE A 61 15.88 32.54 22.75
CA ILE A 61 14.90 31.53 22.34
C ILE A 61 15.03 31.44 20.82
N GLN A 62 15.95 30.58 20.36
CA GLN A 62 16.13 30.29 18.95
C GLN A 62 14.76 29.90 18.39
N GLU A 63 14.21 30.78 17.55
CA GLU A 63 12.99 30.55 16.82
C GLU A 63 13.13 29.19 16.16
N LYS A 64 12.35 28.24 16.65
CA LYS A 64 12.30 26.87 16.16
C LYS A 64 11.86 26.96 14.71
N GLU A 65 12.83 26.89 13.79
CA GLU A 65 12.57 26.94 12.35
C GLU A 65 11.45 25.95 12.02
N ALA A 66 10.35 26.50 11.51
CA ALA A 66 9.21 25.70 11.12
C ALA A 66 9.68 24.73 10.04
N ALA A 67 9.37 23.44 10.22
CA ALA A 67 9.71 22.43 9.22
C ALA A 67 9.12 22.86 7.86
N PRO A 68 9.85 22.68 6.75
CA PRO A 68 9.35 23.03 5.43
C PRO A 68 8.01 22.34 5.14
N GLU A 69 7.03 23.09 4.65
CA GLU A 69 5.78 22.52 4.15
C GLU A 69 6.04 21.86 2.78
N LEU A 70 5.76 20.57 2.69
CA LEU A 70 6.06 19.78 1.51
C LEU A 70 4.86 19.77 0.56
N THR A 71 4.95 20.46 -0.57
CA THR A 71 3.90 20.41 -1.60
C THR A 71 3.80 19.02 -2.23
N LYS A 72 2.68 18.68 -2.89
CA LYS A 72 2.54 17.38 -3.59
C LYS A 72 3.65 17.18 -4.63
N THR A 73 3.97 18.23 -5.38
CA THR A 73 5.02 18.20 -6.42
C THR A 73 6.38 17.91 -5.80
N ASP A 74 6.70 18.59 -4.69
CA ASP A 74 7.97 18.38 -3.98
C ASP A 74 8.03 17.00 -3.34
N ALA A 75 6.92 16.50 -2.79
CA ALA A 75 6.84 15.15 -2.22
C ALA A 75 7.14 14.07 -3.27
N LEU A 76 6.56 14.18 -4.47
CA LEU A 76 6.85 13.27 -5.58
C LEU A 76 8.29 13.41 -6.09
N ALA A 77 8.80 14.64 -6.21
CA ALA A 77 10.18 14.89 -6.63
C ALA A 77 11.19 14.32 -5.62
N LEU A 78 10.92 14.47 -4.32
CA LEU A 78 11.73 13.90 -3.24
C LEU A 78 11.73 12.37 -3.27
N GLN A 79 10.56 11.72 -3.45
CA GLN A 79 10.52 10.26 -3.61
C GLN A 79 11.31 9.78 -4.84
N ARG A 80 11.23 10.48 -5.97
CA ARG A 80 12.02 10.15 -7.16
C ARG A 80 13.52 10.31 -6.93
N ALA A 81 13.94 11.37 -6.23
CA ALA A 81 15.34 11.58 -5.89
C ALA A 81 15.87 10.50 -4.95
N LEU A 82 15.07 10.10 -3.94
CA LEU A 82 15.39 8.96 -3.07
C LEU A 82 15.48 7.65 -3.85
N LEU A 83 14.52 7.39 -4.74
CA LEU A 83 14.54 6.20 -5.59
C LEU A 83 15.82 6.15 -6.43
N ALA A 84 16.17 7.24 -7.11
CA ALA A 84 17.41 7.33 -7.91
C ALA A 84 18.67 7.07 -7.06
N ALA A 85 18.73 7.63 -5.85
CA ALA A 85 19.84 7.38 -4.92
C ALA A 85 19.92 5.91 -4.48
N PHE A 86 18.77 5.25 -4.28
CA PHE A 86 18.72 3.82 -3.97
C PHE A 86 18.99 2.93 -5.18
N GLU A 87 18.70 3.37 -6.41
CA GLU A 87 19.03 2.64 -7.62
C GLU A 87 20.52 2.74 -7.99
N GLU A 88 21.30 3.63 -7.35
CA GLU A 88 22.72 3.74 -7.63
C GLU A 88 23.46 2.39 -7.47
N PRO A 89 24.30 2.00 -8.45
CA PRO A 89 25.06 0.76 -8.38
C PRO A 89 25.94 0.65 -7.13
N SER A 90 26.40 1.78 -6.60
CA SER A 90 27.23 1.86 -5.40
C SER A 90 26.45 1.48 -4.14
N PHE A 91 25.22 1.98 -4.01
CA PHE A 91 24.29 1.65 -2.92
C PHE A 91 23.85 0.20 -3.00
N GLN A 92 23.38 -0.24 -4.17
CA GLN A 92 22.90 -1.60 -4.40
C GLN A 92 23.97 -2.67 -4.13
N ARG A 93 25.25 -2.36 -4.43
CA ARG A 93 26.38 -3.22 -4.07
C ARG A 93 26.55 -3.35 -2.56
N ARG A 94 26.57 -2.23 -1.83
CA ARG A 94 26.69 -2.22 -0.36
C ARG A 94 25.52 -2.93 0.33
N LEU A 95 24.33 -2.78 -0.24
CA LEU A 95 23.14 -3.45 0.27
C LEU A 95 23.24 -4.99 0.10
N ARG A 96 23.72 -5.47 -1.05
CA ARG A 96 24.01 -6.90 -1.28
C ARG A 96 25.11 -7.43 -0.36
N GLU A 97 26.20 -6.67 -0.20
CA GLU A 97 27.31 -7.03 0.71
C GLU A 97 26.80 -7.21 2.14
N LEU A 98 25.98 -6.27 2.63
CA LEU A 98 25.35 -6.35 3.95
C LEU A 98 24.42 -7.57 4.08
N ALA A 99 23.65 -7.89 3.03
CA ALA A 99 22.78 -9.06 3.02
C ALA A 99 23.58 -10.36 3.09
N GLU A 100 24.68 -10.47 2.36
CA GLU A 100 25.55 -11.65 2.36
C GLU A 100 26.28 -11.83 3.70
N GLU A 101 26.80 -10.76 4.29
CA GLU A 101 27.47 -10.79 5.61
C GLU A 101 26.56 -11.39 6.70
N HIS A 102 25.27 -11.12 6.61
CA HIS A 102 24.28 -11.60 7.58
C HIS A 102 23.54 -12.88 7.15
N ARG A 103 23.80 -13.42 5.95
CA ARG A 103 23.14 -14.64 5.43
C ARG A 103 23.42 -15.89 6.26
N VAL A 104 24.62 -15.99 6.84
CA VAL A 104 25.06 -17.16 7.63
C VAL A 104 24.25 -17.34 8.92
N SER A 105 23.67 -16.25 9.44
CA SER A 105 22.80 -16.31 10.60
C SER A 105 21.38 -16.63 10.11
N GLN A 106 20.79 -17.75 10.54
CA GLN A 106 19.43 -18.15 10.16
C GLN A 106 18.37 -17.19 10.75
N GLY A 107 18.21 -16.03 10.13
CA GLY A 107 17.24 -15.00 10.51
C GLY A 107 17.78 -13.57 10.31
N LYS A 108 16.87 -12.59 10.17
CA LYS A 108 17.23 -11.17 10.14
C LYS A 108 17.86 -10.77 11.47
N THR A 109 19.19 -10.77 11.51
CA THR A 109 19.93 -10.40 12.72
C THR A 109 19.70 -8.93 13.02
N ARG A 110 19.77 -8.59 14.32
CA ARG A 110 19.78 -7.18 14.77
C ARG A 110 20.87 -6.35 14.06
N GLY A 111 21.98 -7.00 13.67
CA GLY A 111 23.07 -6.41 12.89
C GLY A 111 22.62 -5.97 11.50
N TYR A 112 21.96 -6.86 10.74
CA TYR A 112 21.45 -6.54 9.41
C TYR A 112 20.51 -5.33 9.44
N THR A 113 19.52 -5.32 10.33
CA THR A 113 18.56 -4.22 10.42
C THR A 113 19.27 -2.89 10.74
N ALA A 114 20.23 -2.89 11.67
CA ALA A 114 20.98 -1.68 12.01
C ALA A 114 21.88 -1.19 10.87
N GLY A 115 22.54 -2.10 10.15
CA GLY A 115 23.34 -1.79 8.97
C GLY A 115 22.48 -1.25 7.82
N PHE A 116 21.32 -1.86 7.59
CA PHE A 116 20.38 -1.49 6.55
C PHE A 116 19.84 -0.08 6.79
N MET A 117 19.36 0.20 8.01
CA MET A 117 18.87 1.53 8.37
C MET A 117 19.97 2.59 8.20
N ARG A 118 21.21 2.29 8.63
CA ARG A 118 22.35 3.21 8.46
C ARG A 118 22.65 3.49 6.98
N LEU A 119 22.59 2.47 6.14
CA LEU A 119 22.83 2.59 4.71
C LEU A 119 21.77 3.48 4.05
N VAL A 120 20.48 3.24 4.34
CA VAL A 120 19.35 4.02 3.85
C VAL A 120 19.42 5.47 4.34
N ARG A 121 19.64 5.69 5.64
CA ARG A 121 19.72 7.02 6.26
C ARG A 121 20.81 7.89 5.64
N ARG A 122 21.97 7.29 5.32
CA ARG A 122 23.06 8.00 4.67
C ARG A 122 22.66 8.56 3.30
N GLU A 123 21.94 7.78 2.49
CA GLU A 123 21.49 8.28 1.18
C GLU A 123 20.36 9.29 1.34
N GLN A 124 19.43 9.10 2.29
CA GLN A 124 18.40 10.10 2.60
C GLN A 124 19.02 11.46 2.95
N MET A 125 20.01 11.49 3.84
CA MET A 125 20.68 12.73 4.26
C MET A 125 21.39 13.47 3.11
N LYS A 126 21.76 12.80 2.02
CA LYS A 126 22.31 13.47 0.82
C LYS A 126 21.23 14.20 0.01
N VAL A 127 20.03 13.64 -0.04
CA VAL A 127 18.91 14.15 -0.85
C VAL A 127 18.12 15.24 -0.11
N LEU A 128 17.98 15.12 1.21
CA LEU A 128 17.16 16.01 2.03
C LEU A 128 17.42 17.52 1.87
N PRO A 129 18.69 18.01 1.80
CA PRO A 129 18.97 19.44 1.67
C PRO A 129 18.35 20.09 0.44
N ASP A 130 18.23 19.35 -0.67
CA ASP A 130 17.66 19.87 -1.92
C ASP A 130 16.16 20.20 -1.79
N PHE A 131 15.51 19.68 -0.74
CA PHE A 131 14.09 19.88 -0.44
C PHE A 131 13.87 20.68 0.86
N GLY A 132 14.90 21.37 1.33
CA GLY A 132 14.83 22.24 2.51
C GLY A 132 14.87 21.50 3.86
N PHE A 133 15.08 20.18 3.87
CA PHE A 133 15.26 19.43 5.11
C PHE A 133 16.73 19.38 5.52
N GLU A 134 16.98 19.41 6.82
CA GLU A 134 18.33 19.24 7.35
C GLU A 134 18.93 17.86 6.98
N ALA A 135 20.23 17.80 6.66
CA ALA A 135 20.97 16.55 6.44
C ALA A 135 21.27 15.82 7.77
N SER A 136 20.25 15.59 8.58
CA SER A 136 20.35 15.02 9.93
C SER A 136 19.27 13.97 10.18
N GLU A 137 19.39 13.22 11.27
CA GLU A 137 18.31 12.31 11.71
C GLU A 137 17.01 13.07 11.97
N HIS A 138 17.11 14.31 12.46
CA HIS A 138 15.97 15.18 12.69
C HIS A 138 15.31 15.61 11.38
N GLY A 139 16.09 15.94 10.35
CA GLY A 139 15.56 16.26 9.03
C GLY A 139 14.84 15.09 8.38
N VAL A 140 15.32 13.85 8.56
CA VAL A 140 14.59 12.66 8.10
C VAL A 140 13.28 12.47 8.86
N GLU A 141 13.25 12.70 10.18
CA GLU A 141 12.00 12.66 10.95
C GLU A 141 11.01 13.76 10.52
N ALA A 142 11.51 14.96 10.22
CA ALA A 142 10.72 16.07 9.68
C ALA A 142 10.14 15.72 8.31
N MET A 143 10.95 15.15 7.41
CA MET A 143 10.50 14.63 6.13
C MET A 143 9.39 13.59 6.30
N LEU A 144 9.58 12.58 7.16
CA LEU A 144 8.57 11.55 7.39
C LEU A 144 7.27 12.11 7.99
N ARG A 145 7.37 13.17 8.80
CA ARG A 145 6.19 13.89 9.32
C ARG A 145 5.46 14.63 8.21
N ALA A 146 6.19 15.30 7.31
CA ALA A 146 5.60 15.98 6.15
C ALA A 146 4.86 15.00 5.22
N PHE A 147 5.41 13.80 4.99
CA PHE A 147 4.72 12.75 4.23
C PHE A 147 3.44 12.20 4.90
N ALA A 148 3.21 12.47 6.19
CA ALA A 148 2.02 11.98 6.88
C ALA A 148 0.72 12.57 6.30
N GLU A 149 0.78 13.80 5.78
CA GLU A 149 -0.34 14.50 5.13
C GLU A 149 -0.73 13.83 3.81
N TRP A 150 0.24 13.19 3.15
CA TRP A 150 0.08 12.55 1.85
C TRP A 150 -0.27 11.07 1.92
N LYS A 151 -0.54 10.50 3.11
CA LYS A 151 -0.85 9.07 3.28
C LYS A 151 -2.04 8.56 2.47
N GLY A 152 -2.94 9.44 2.03
CA GLY A 152 -4.09 9.10 1.19
C GLY A 152 -3.84 9.24 -0.32
N ASP A 153 -2.72 9.85 -0.72
CA ASP A 153 -2.45 10.16 -2.13
C ASP A 153 -1.94 8.92 -2.88
N CYS A 154 -2.60 8.61 -4.00
CA CYS A 154 -2.32 7.40 -4.76
C CYS A 154 -0.98 7.43 -5.50
N ASP A 155 -0.49 8.61 -5.92
CA ASP A 155 0.79 8.75 -6.63
C ASP A 155 1.94 8.52 -5.65
N ILE A 156 1.84 9.13 -4.47
CA ILE A 156 2.81 9.02 -3.38
C ILE A 156 2.93 7.57 -2.89
N GLN A 157 1.80 6.86 -2.79
CA GLN A 157 1.79 5.43 -2.40
C GLN A 157 2.44 4.53 -3.46
N VAL A 158 2.21 4.79 -4.75
CA VAL A 158 2.85 4.04 -5.84
C VAL A 158 4.37 4.20 -5.76
N GLN A 159 4.86 5.43 -5.64
CA GLN A 159 6.29 5.71 -5.53
C GLN A 159 6.91 5.12 -4.26
N GLU A 160 6.21 5.21 -3.12
CA GLU A 160 6.64 4.55 -1.89
C GLU A 160 6.82 3.04 -2.09
N LYS A 161 5.89 2.38 -2.79
CA LYS A 161 6.00 0.95 -3.08
C LYS A 161 7.19 0.64 -3.98
N ILE A 162 7.42 1.41 -5.04
CA ILE A 162 8.57 1.24 -5.94
C ILE A 162 9.89 1.35 -5.15
N ILE A 163 10.00 2.32 -4.25
CA ILE A 163 11.16 2.46 -3.35
C ILE A 163 11.31 1.21 -2.47
N GLN A 164 10.22 0.71 -1.88
CA GLN A 164 10.27 -0.49 -1.05
C GLN A 164 10.73 -1.72 -1.83
N ASP A 165 10.20 -1.93 -3.03
CA ASP A 165 10.55 -3.05 -3.88
C ASP A 165 12.01 -2.95 -4.33
N THR A 166 12.48 -1.74 -4.65
CA THR A 166 13.89 -1.46 -4.98
C THR A 166 14.82 -1.81 -3.81
N LEU A 167 14.46 -1.40 -2.59
CA LEU A 167 15.22 -1.71 -1.38
C LEU A 167 15.18 -3.20 -1.01
N ARG A 168 14.16 -3.95 -1.42
CA ARG A 168 14.05 -5.40 -1.19
C ARG A 168 14.72 -6.23 -2.28
N SER A 169 14.86 -5.69 -3.49
CA SER A 169 15.39 -6.41 -4.67
C SER A 169 16.83 -6.91 -4.51
N ALA A 170 17.60 -6.29 -3.60
CA ALA A 170 18.98 -6.65 -3.31
C ALA A 170 19.14 -7.90 -2.41
N GLU A 171 18.06 -8.42 -1.83
CA GLU A 171 18.14 -9.70 -1.13
C GLU A 171 18.46 -10.79 -2.19
N PRO A 172 19.57 -11.55 -2.03
CA PRO A 172 19.94 -12.56 -3.01
C PRO A 172 18.79 -13.55 -3.13
N LYS A 173 18.11 -13.54 -4.28
CA LYS A 173 17.13 -14.56 -4.61
C LYS A 173 17.89 -15.88 -4.59
N ASN A 174 17.56 -16.78 -3.67
CA ASN A 174 18.15 -18.11 -3.63
C ASN A 174 17.96 -18.72 -5.02
N GLU A 175 19.04 -18.84 -5.81
CA GLU A 175 18.97 -19.41 -7.16
C GLU A 175 18.53 -20.90 -7.11
N ALA A 176 18.62 -21.52 -5.93
CA ALA A 176 18.05 -22.84 -5.65
C ALA A 176 16.50 -22.88 -5.70
N ASP A 177 15.81 -21.73 -5.67
CA ASP A 177 14.36 -21.60 -5.86
C ASP A 177 13.97 -21.31 -7.33
N HIS A 178 14.89 -21.47 -8.30
CA HIS A 178 14.52 -21.61 -9.72
C HIS A 178 13.89 -22.98 -10.04
N VAL A 179 13.23 -23.60 -9.05
CA VAL A 179 12.17 -24.58 -9.30
C VAL A 179 11.10 -23.83 -10.07
N GLU A 180 10.96 -24.16 -11.35
CA GLU A 180 9.78 -23.97 -12.20
C GLU A 180 8.72 -23.06 -11.56
N ALA A 181 8.74 -21.76 -11.92
CA ALA A 181 7.99 -20.68 -11.28
C ALA A 181 6.72 -21.23 -10.62
N PRO A 182 6.66 -21.29 -9.27
CA PRO A 182 5.74 -22.15 -8.54
C PRO A 182 4.37 -21.99 -9.14
N ALA A 183 3.75 -23.12 -9.50
CA ALA A 183 2.47 -23.18 -10.19
C ALA A 183 1.59 -22.06 -9.66
N ARG A 184 1.40 -21.02 -10.49
CA ARG A 184 0.84 -19.75 -10.02
C ARG A 184 -0.46 -20.10 -9.30
N THR A 185 -0.57 -19.74 -8.03
CA THR A 185 -1.81 -19.98 -7.29
C THR A 185 -2.67 -18.74 -7.38
N ARG A 186 -3.98 -18.94 -7.31
CA ARG A 186 -4.89 -17.82 -7.09
C ARG A 186 -4.54 -17.18 -5.74
N PRO A 187 -4.56 -15.84 -5.61
CA PRO A 187 -4.35 -15.14 -4.34
C PRO A 187 -5.13 -15.79 -3.20
N ALA A 188 -4.44 -16.30 -2.18
CA ALA A 188 -5.10 -17.06 -1.12
C ALA A 188 -5.40 -16.21 0.11
N ASN A 189 -4.67 -15.11 0.28
CA ASN A 189 -4.79 -14.23 1.43
C ASN A 189 -4.89 -12.75 0.99
N LYS A 190 -5.22 -11.89 1.95
CA LYS A 190 -5.39 -10.45 1.72
C LYS A 190 -4.13 -9.74 1.21
N PHE A 191 -2.94 -10.22 1.59
CA PHE A 191 -1.68 -9.62 1.15
C PHE A 191 -1.44 -9.91 -0.34
N ASP A 192 -1.74 -11.13 -0.80
CA ASP A 192 -1.66 -11.48 -2.23
C ASP A 192 -2.61 -10.63 -3.07
N ILE A 193 -3.84 -10.41 -2.57
CA ILE A 193 -4.85 -9.55 -3.21
C ILE A 193 -4.39 -8.11 -3.28
N ALA A 194 -3.94 -7.54 -2.17
CA ALA A 194 -3.42 -6.19 -2.13
C ALA A 194 -2.22 -6.04 -3.09
N ASN A 195 -1.33 -7.03 -3.13
CA ASN A 195 -0.19 -7.02 -4.05
C ASN A 195 -0.62 -7.02 -5.52
N MET A 196 -1.59 -7.86 -5.89
CA MET A 196 -2.19 -7.88 -7.23
C MET A 196 -2.82 -6.53 -7.60
N LEU A 197 -3.61 -5.95 -6.69
CA LEU A 197 -4.23 -4.64 -6.92
C LEU A 197 -3.18 -3.54 -7.07
N HIS A 198 -2.08 -3.60 -6.33
CA HIS A 198 -0.98 -2.67 -6.51
C HIS A 198 -0.24 -2.84 -7.84
N GLU A 199 -0.02 -4.07 -8.33
CA GLU A 199 0.53 -4.26 -9.69
C GLU A 199 -0.38 -3.64 -10.76
N LEU A 200 -1.70 -3.79 -10.63
CA LEU A 200 -2.68 -3.13 -11.50
C LEU A 200 -2.61 -1.61 -11.38
N GLN A 201 -2.51 -1.08 -10.15
CA GLN A 201 -2.38 0.35 -9.90
C GLN A 201 -1.13 0.92 -10.58
N ILE A 202 0.02 0.25 -10.48
CA ILE A 202 1.28 0.67 -11.11
C ILE A 202 1.10 0.72 -12.64
N ALA A 203 0.60 -0.35 -13.25
CA ALA A 203 0.40 -0.39 -14.70
C ALA A 203 -0.60 0.67 -15.20
N PHE A 204 -1.68 0.92 -14.44
CA PHE A 204 -2.60 2.00 -14.79
C PHE A 204 -2.04 3.38 -14.50
N SER A 205 -0.97 3.51 -13.72
CA SER A 205 -0.30 4.80 -13.47
C SER A 205 0.70 5.18 -14.56
N GLU A 206 0.89 4.34 -15.59
CA GLU A 206 1.78 4.67 -16.70
C GLU A 206 1.32 5.95 -17.43
N PRO A 207 2.22 6.86 -17.84
CA PRO A 207 1.85 8.16 -18.41
C PRO A 207 0.90 8.05 -19.60
N TRP A 208 1.22 7.18 -20.57
CA TRP A 208 0.39 6.98 -21.75
C TRP A 208 -1.03 6.49 -21.40
N PHE A 209 -1.17 5.67 -20.36
CA PHE A 209 -2.48 5.18 -19.92
C PHE A 209 -3.29 6.32 -19.29
N GLN A 210 -2.65 7.16 -18.48
CA GLN A 210 -3.28 8.31 -17.86
C GLN A 210 -3.68 9.38 -18.89
N ASP A 211 -2.86 9.60 -19.92
CA ASP A 211 -3.19 10.48 -21.04
C ASP A 211 -4.44 9.98 -21.79
N GLU A 212 -4.53 8.67 -22.07
CA GLU A 212 -5.72 8.06 -22.68
C GLU A 212 -6.97 8.17 -21.80
N ILE A 213 -6.84 7.96 -20.48
CA ILE A 213 -7.95 8.17 -19.53
C ILE A 213 -8.40 9.64 -19.54
N HIS A 214 -7.47 10.58 -19.58
CA HIS A 214 -7.77 12.01 -19.68
C HIS A 214 -8.53 12.33 -20.97
N GLU A 215 -8.06 11.84 -22.12
CA GLU A 215 -8.74 12.03 -23.42
C GLU A 215 -10.16 11.44 -23.43
N LEU A 216 -10.37 10.27 -22.79
CA LEU A 216 -11.70 9.69 -22.63
C LEU A 216 -12.62 10.59 -21.79
N ARG A 217 -12.12 11.17 -20.68
CA ARG A 217 -12.91 12.10 -19.83
C ARG A 217 -13.27 13.36 -20.60
N VAL A 218 -12.30 13.99 -21.25
CA VAL A 218 -12.50 15.17 -22.09
C VAL A 218 -13.54 14.90 -23.18
N SER A 219 -13.44 13.75 -23.86
CA SER A 219 -14.41 13.33 -24.87
C SER A 219 -15.83 13.14 -24.31
N ALA A 220 -15.95 12.58 -23.10
CA ALA A 220 -17.24 12.40 -22.44
C ALA A 220 -17.87 13.76 -22.07
N ASP A 221 -17.08 14.71 -21.60
CA ASP A 221 -17.54 16.05 -21.23
C ASP A 221 -18.00 16.87 -22.44
N TYR A 222 -17.29 16.76 -23.57
CA TYR A 222 -17.74 17.35 -24.85
C TYR A 222 -19.09 16.76 -25.29
N ARG A 223 -19.25 15.43 -25.24
CA ARG A 223 -20.50 14.76 -25.64
C ARG A 223 -21.68 15.12 -24.73
N ALA A 224 -21.41 15.36 -23.45
CA ALA A 224 -22.41 15.77 -22.47
C ALA A 224 -22.73 17.28 -22.53
N GLY A 225 -22.07 18.06 -23.39
CA GLY A 225 -22.22 19.52 -23.44
C GLY A 225 -21.68 20.25 -22.22
N ARG A 226 -20.87 19.58 -21.39
CA ARG A 226 -20.23 20.17 -20.19
C ARG A 226 -19.04 21.06 -20.55
N ARG A 227 -18.44 20.83 -21.73
CA ARG A 227 -17.35 21.64 -22.26
C ARG A 227 -17.80 22.28 -23.57
N ASN A 228 -18.02 23.59 -23.57
CA ASN A 228 -18.35 24.31 -24.80
C ASN A 228 -17.08 24.54 -25.63
N PRO A 229 -17.05 24.12 -26.91
CA PRO A 229 -15.95 24.39 -27.82
C PRO A 229 -16.09 25.79 -28.43
N GLU A 230 -16.30 26.83 -27.62
CA GLU A 230 -16.30 28.21 -28.13
C GLU A 230 -14.91 28.49 -28.74
N PRO A 231 -14.79 28.68 -30.07
CA PRO A 231 -13.50 28.85 -30.72
C PRO A 231 -12.86 30.15 -30.23
N GLY A 232 -11.79 30.03 -29.44
CA GLY A 232 -11.06 31.18 -28.89
C GLY A 232 -11.42 31.57 -27.46
N ALA A 233 -12.42 30.92 -26.84
CA ALA A 233 -12.55 31.00 -25.39
C ALA A 233 -11.37 30.24 -24.77
N LEU A 234 -10.55 30.93 -23.97
CA LEU A 234 -9.59 30.27 -23.11
C LEU A 234 -10.35 29.20 -22.32
N PRO A 235 -9.83 27.97 -22.18
CA PRO A 235 -10.45 26.96 -21.34
C PRO A 235 -10.50 27.54 -19.93
N THR A 236 -11.63 28.14 -19.56
CA THR A 236 -11.98 28.34 -18.18
C THR A 236 -12.18 26.93 -17.67
N LEU A 237 -11.16 26.43 -16.98
CA LEU A 237 -11.25 25.27 -16.09
C LEU A 237 -12.29 25.64 -15.03
N ASP A 238 -13.56 25.57 -15.41
CA ASP A 238 -14.61 25.48 -14.43
C ASP A 238 -14.44 24.10 -13.82
N GLU A 239 -13.66 24.05 -12.73
CA GLU A 239 -13.38 22.82 -11.96
C GLU A 239 -14.67 22.12 -11.49
N HIS A 240 -15.83 22.76 -11.66
CA HIS A 240 -17.13 22.23 -11.30
C HIS A 240 -17.87 21.50 -12.42
N ALA A 241 -17.37 21.51 -13.67
CA ALA A 241 -17.96 20.77 -14.80
C ALA A 241 -17.65 19.26 -14.77
N VAL A 242 -17.54 18.66 -13.58
CA VAL A 242 -17.27 17.24 -13.38
C VAL A 242 -18.54 16.44 -13.62
N ASP A 243 -18.40 15.26 -14.24
CA ASP A 243 -19.51 14.33 -14.41
C ASP A 243 -20.21 14.03 -13.07
N PRO A 244 -21.54 14.22 -12.95
CA PRO A 244 -22.24 14.04 -11.68
C PRO A 244 -22.22 12.59 -11.19
N GLU A 245 -21.99 11.63 -12.09
CA GLU A 245 -21.77 10.22 -11.73
C GLU A 245 -20.31 9.89 -11.47
N GLY A 246 -19.41 10.88 -11.50
CA GLY A 246 -17.99 10.70 -11.22
C GLY A 246 -17.27 9.86 -12.27
N TYR A 247 -17.71 9.93 -13.52
CA TYR A 247 -17.26 9.10 -14.65
C TYR A 247 -17.42 7.60 -14.39
N TYR A 248 -18.44 7.21 -13.61
CA TYR A 248 -18.73 5.79 -13.36
C TYR A 248 -18.98 4.99 -14.64
N ASN A 249 -19.51 5.62 -15.70
CA ASN A 249 -19.80 4.98 -16.99
C ASN A 249 -18.93 5.50 -18.15
N LEU A 250 -17.63 5.70 -17.91
CA LEU A 250 -16.71 6.21 -18.93
C LEU A 250 -16.57 5.23 -20.12
N SER A 251 -17.10 5.62 -21.29
CA SER A 251 -17.02 4.84 -22.53
C SER A 251 -15.56 4.61 -22.94
N GLY A 252 -15.23 3.42 -23.47
CA GLY A 252 -13.86 3.06 -23.88
C GLY A 252 -12.93 2.61 -22.75
N ARG A 253 -13.20 3.02 -21.50
CA ARG A 253 -12.34 2.68 -20.33
C ARG A 253 -12.14 1.18 -20.13
N ALA A 254 -13.19 0.38 -20.29
CA ALA A 254 -13.08 -1.07 -20.09
C ALA A 254 -12.11 -1.72 -21.08
N ALA A 255 -12.11 -1.27 -22.34
CA ALA A 255 -11.19 -1.76 -23.36
C ALA A 255 -9.74 -1.33 -23.09
N LEU A 256 -9.56 -0.08 -22.65
CA LEU A 256 -8.26 0.46 -22.23
C LEU A 256 -7.69 -0.30 -21.03
N ALA A 257 -8.48 -0.44 -19.94
CA ALA A 257 -8.09 -1.18 -18.74
C ALA A 257 -7.75 -2.65 -19.02
N LEU A 258 -8.42 -3.27 -19.99
CA LEU A 258 -8.14 -4.66 -20.37
C LEU A 258 -6.71 -4.85 -20.90
N GLN A 259 -6.09 -3.81 -21.47
CA GLN A 259 -4.68 -3.88 -21.91
C GLN A 259 -3.74 -4.14 -20.73
N GLY A 260 -3.89 -3.41 -19.61
CA GLY A 260 -3.10 -3.68 -18.40
C GLY A 260 -3.44 -5.02 -17.76
N HIS A 261 -4.74 -5.37 -17.68
CA HIS A 261 -5.16 -6.66 -17.13
C HIS A 261 -4.57 -7.86 -17.88
N LYS A 262 -4.40 -7.79 -19.21
CA LYS A 262 -3.82 -8.88 -20.02
C LYS A 262 -2.44 -9.33 -19.58
N HIS A 263 -1.63 -8.41 -19.03
CA HIS A 263 -0.26 -8.70 -18.63
C HIS A 263 -0.16 -9.13 -17.17
N ILE A 264 -1.06 -8.64 -16.32
CA ILE A 264 -0.99 -8.81 -14.86
C ILE A 264 -1.83 -9.98 -14.38
N LEU A 265 -3.09 -10.09 -14.82
CA LEU A 265 -4.02 -11.11 -14.32
C LEU A 265 -3.50 -12.56 -14.47
N PRO A 266 -2.83 -12.93 -15.59
CA PRO A 266 -2.27 -14.27 -15.74
C PRO A 266 -1.16 -14.63 -14.73
N ARG A 267 -0.60 -13.64 -14.01
CA ARG A 267 0.35 -13.86 -12.91
C ARG A 267 -0.33 -14.36 -11.64
N TYR A 268 -1.62 -14.10 -11.50
CA TYR A 268 -2.46 -14.42 -10.34
C TYR A 268 -3.56 -15.43 -10.67
N CYS A 269 -3.39 -16.20 -11.76
CA CYS A 269 -4.35 -17.21 -12.22
C CYS A 269 -5.74 -16.68 -12.52
N PHE A 270 -5.80 -15.44 -13.01
CA PHE A 270 -6.95 -14.89 -13.69
C PHE A 270 -6.63 -14.74 -15.17
N GLU A 271 -7.60 -14.97 -16.03
CA GLU A 271 -7.41 -14.74 -17.47
C GLU A 271 -7.32 -13.24 -17.76
N GLY A 272 -6.52 -12.87 -18.76
CA GLY A 272 -6.44 -11.50 -19.29
C GLY A 272 -7.67 -11.08 -20.13
N THR A 273 -8.86 -11.56 -19.76
CA THR A 273 -10.11 -11.44 -20.52
C THR A 273 -11.17 -10.72 -19.68
N PRO A 274 -12.25 -10.18 -20.27
CA PRO A 274 -13.37 -9.63 -19.50
C PRO A 274 -13.93 -10.62 -18.46
N GLU A 275 -14.00 -11.90 -18.81
CA GLU A 275 -14.40 -13.00 -17.92
C GLU A 275 -13.42 -13.16 -16.77
N GLY A 276 -12.11 -13.13 -17.04
CA GLY A 276 -11.06 -13.18 -16.03
C GLY A 276 -11.08 -11.99 -15.08
N VAL A 277 -11.35 -10.78 -15.59
CA VAL A 277 -11.56 -9.57 -14.77
C VAL A 277 -12.78 -9.75 -13.86
N ARG A 278 -13.89 -10.29 -14.36
CA ARG A 278 -15.08 -10.58 -13.53
C ARG A 278 -14.77 -11.59 -12.43
N LYS A 279 -14.08 -12.69 -12.76
CA LYS A 279 -13.61 -13.68 -11.77
C LYS A 279 -12.68 -13.05 -10.72
N MET A 280 -11.78 -12.16 -11.16
CA MET A 280 -10.89 -11.41 -10.28
C MET A 280 -11.67 -10.49 -9.34
N LEU A 281 -12.63 -9.71 -9.84
CA LEU A 281 -13.47 -8.83 -9.01
C LEU A 281 -14.29 -9.61 -7.99
N LEU A 282 -14.88 -10.75 -8.39
CA LEU A 282 -15.59 -11.64 -7.48
C LEU A 282 -14.64 -12.19 -6.39
N HIS A 283 -13.40 -12.53 -6.75
CA HIS A 283 -12.42 -12.98 -5.78
C HIS A 283 -11.93 -11.86 -4.85
N VAL A 284 -11.73 -10.64 -5.36
CA VAL A 284 -11.38 -9.47 -4.54
C VAL A 284 -12.50 -9.14 -3.55
N SER A 285 -13.76 -9.32 -3.95
CA SER A 285 -14.93 -9.01 -3.14
C SER A 285 -14.96 -9.71 -1.77
N THR A 286 -14.37 -10.91 -1.67
CA THR A 286 -14.31 -11.68 -0.41
C THR A 286 -13.37 -11.07 0.61
N TYR A 287 -12.52 -10.13 0.19
CA TYR A 287 -11.56 -9.41 1.03
C TYR A 287 -11.91 -7.92 1.17
N LEU A 288 -12.97 -7.44 0.51
CA LEU A 288 -13.46 -6.07 0.72
C LEU A 288 -13.93 -5.91 2.17
N GLY A 289 -13.61 -4.78 2.78
CA GLY A 289 -13.76 -4.53 4.22
C GLY A 289 -12.44 -4.64 5.00
N ASP A 290 -11.42 -5.31 4.46
CA ASP A 290 -10.04 -5.09 4.92
C ASP A 290 -9.53 -3.74 4.40
N LYS A 291 -8.99 -2.91 5.30
CA LYS A 291 -8.63 -1.51 4.99
C LYS A 291 -7.56 -1.38 3.92
N ASP A 292 -6.62 -2.32 3.87
CA ASP A 292 -5.51 -2.26 2.91
C ASP A 292 -6.00 -2.66 1.52
N VAL A 293 -6.84 -3.70 1.44
CA VAL A 293 -7.49 -4.12 0.19
C VAL A 293 -8.44 -3.03 -0.32
N ASP A 294 -9.27 -2.45 0.54
CA ASP A 294 -10.18 -1.37 0.19
C ASP A 294 -9.43 -0.17 -0.40
N ARG A 295 -8.31 0.23 0.23
CA ARG A 295 -7.47 1.32 -0.25
C ARG A 295 -6.83 1.01 -1.61
N ALA A 296 -6.22 -0.17 -1.75
CA ALA A 296 -5.61 -0.59 -3.01
C ALA A 296 -6.65 -0.66 -4.14
N PHE A 297 -7.84 -1.18 -3.85
CA PHE A 297 -8.95 -1.24 -4.79
C PHE A 297 -9.42 0.16 -5.23
N ASP A 298 -9.57 1.11 -4.31
CA ASP A 298 -9.93 2.50 -4.65
C ASP A 298 -8.82 3.20 -5.43
N ALA A 299 -7.56 2.87 -5.15
CA ALA A 299 -6.44 3.46 -5.86
C ALA A 299 -6.38 2.99 -7.32
N VAL A 300 -6.62 1.70 -7.58
CA VAL A 300 -6.79 1.16 -8.94
C VAL A 300 -7.92 1.90 -9.67
N ASN A 301 -9.09 2.00 -9.05
CA ASN A 301 -10.24 2.66 -9.69
C ASN A 301 -10.04 4.17 -9.89
N CYS A 302 -9.26 4.82 -9.02
CA CYS A 302 -8.85 6.21 -9.22
C CYS A 302 -7.99 6.36 -10.48
N LYS A 303 -7.04 5.45 -10.71
CA LYS A 303 -6.24 5.40 -11.95
C LYS A 303 -7.04 5.06 -13.20
N LEU A 304 -8.18 4.41 -13.03
CA LEU A 304 -9.18 4.22 -14.07
C LEU A 304 -10.08 5.46 -14.27
N GLY A 305 -9.75 6.61 -13.68
CA GLY A 305 -10.45 7.88 -13.86
C GLY A 305 -11.79 7.98 -13.10
N MET A 306 -12.02 7.13 -12.09
CA MET A 306 -13.22 7.23 -11.26
C MET A 306 -13.05 8.23 -10.11
N GLU A 307 -14.03 9.12 -9.96
CA GLU A 307 -14.12 10.05 -8.82
C GLU A 307 -14.50 9.33 -7.51
N PRO A 308 -14.30 9.93 -6.32
CA PRO A 308 -14.58 9.28 -5.02
C PRO A 308 -15.97 8.64 -4.91
N ASN A 309 -17.02 9.33 -5.35
CA ASN A 309 -18.39 8.81 -5.30
C ASN A 309 -18.61 7.61 -6.23
N ALA A 310 -17.99 7.64 -7.43
CA ALA A 310 -18.04 6.53 -8.38
C ALA A 310 -17.32 5.30 -7.83
N ARG A 311 -16.15 5.48 -7.21
CA ARG A 311 -15.40 4.40 -6.55
C ARG A 311 -16.20 3.75 -5.43
N LEU A 312 -16.83 4.54 -4.57
CA LEU A 312 -17.67 4.02 -3.49
C LEU A 312 -18.84 3.18 -4.03
N ARG A 313 -19.55 3.68 -5.06
CA ARG A 313 -20.62 2.92 -5.73
C ARG A 313 -20.10 1.64 -6.35
N PHE A 314 -18.94 1.68 -7.01
CA PHE A 314 -18.34 0.50 -7.63
C PHE A 314 -17.98 -0.56 -6.59
N ARG A 315 -17.38 -0.15 -5.46
CA ARG A 315 -17.08 -1.07 -4.35
C ARG A 315 -18.35 -1.73 -3.81
N GLN A 316 -19.42 -0.97 -3.60
CA GLN A 316 -20.71 -1.50 -3.15
C GLN A 316 -21.28 -2.51 -4.15
N LEU A 317 -21.17 -2.24 -5.45
CA LEU A 317 -21.60 -3.16 -6.50
C LEU A 317 -20.80 -4.47 -6.49
N VAL A 318 -19.47 -4.39 -6.37
CA VAL A 318 -18.62 -5.59 -6.28
C VAL A 318 -18.89 -6.39 -5.00
N ALA A 319 -19.07 -5.71 -3.86
CA ALA A 319 -19.41 -6.36 -2.60
C ALA A 319 -20.80 -7.04 -2.61
N SER A 320 -21.78 -6.47 -3.33
CA SER A 320 -23.12 -7.07 -3.44
C SER A 320 -23.20 -8.21 -4.45
N ALA A 321 -22.39 -8.18 -5.52
CA ALA A 321 -22.31 -9.26 -6.49
C ALA A 321 -21.80 -10.57 -5.86
N SER A 322 -20.95 -10.48 -4.83
CA SER A 322 -20.42 -11.64 -4.13
C SER A 322 -21.48 -12.37 -3.31
N ALA A 323 -22.34 -11.59 -2.63
CA ALA A 323 -23.46 -12.13 -1.86
C ALA A 323 -24.41 -12.93 -2.76
N GLN A 324 -24.68 -12.45 -3.98
CA GLN A 324 -25.55 -13.15 -4.94
C GLN A 324 -24.90 -14.42 -5.53
N SER A 325 -23.58 -14.42 -5.71
CA SER A 325 -22.86 -15.60 -6.23
C SER A 325 -22.83 -16.75 -5.23
N LEU A 326 -22.74 -16.46 -3.92
CA LEU A 326 -22.76 -17.47 -2.87
C LEU A 326 -24.11 -18.19 -2.77
N ASP A 327 -25.21 -17.47 -3.02
CA ASP A 327 -26.55 -18.07 -3.04
C ASP A 327 -26.73 -19.07 -4.20
N LEU A 328 -26.09 -18.82 -5.35
CA LEU A 328 -26.14 -19.73 -6.50
C LEU A 328 -25.35 -21.03 -6.28
N GLU A 329 -24.18 -20.96 -5.64
CA GLU A 329 -23.43 -22.18 -5.30
C GLU A 329 -24.09 -22.97 -4.17
N ALA A 330 -24.71 -22.30 -3.19
CA ALA A 330 -25.47 -22.95 -2.13
C ALA A 330 -26.69 -23.72 -2.65
N LEU A 331 -27.36 -23.21 -3.69
CA LEU A 331 -28.48 -23.89 -4.35
C LEU A 331 -28.04 -25.13 -5.16
N HIS A 332 -26.80 -25.14 -5.66
CA HIS A 332 -26.25 -26.30 -6.40
C HIS A 332 -25.60 -27.36 -5.49
N CYS A 333 -25.43 -27.06 -4.20
CA CYS A 333 -24.95 -28.01 -3.21
C CYS A 333 -26.10 -28.66 -2.41
N THR A 334 -27.28 -28.82 -3.00
CA THR A 334 -28.26 -29.79 -2.48
C THR A 334 -27.79 -31.18 -2.88
N PRO A 335 -27.55 -32.12 -1.94
CA PRO A 335 -27.18 -33.48 -2.30
C PRO A 335 -28.32 -34.02 -3.16
N SER A 336 -28.01 -34.30 -4.43
CA SER A 336 -28.90 -35.00 -5.35
C SER A 336 -29.36 -36.27 -4.63
N ARG A 337 -30.58 -36.20 -4.06
CA ARG A 337 -31.21 -37.27 -3.32
C ARG A 337 -31.32 -38.41 -4.30
N ALA A 338 -30.41 -39.38 -4.18
CA ALA A 338 -30.34 -40.54 -5.03
C ALA A 338 -31.75 -41.12 -5.16
N SER A 339 -32.35 -40.95 -6.33
CA SER A 339 -33.57 -41.64 -6.72
C SER A 339 -33.20 -43.11 -6.78
N ASN A 340 -33.43 -43.82 -5.67
CA ASN A 340 -33.47 -45.27 -5.61
C ASN A 340 -34.48 -45.75 -6.65
N SER A 341 -33.97 -46.02 -7.85
CA SER A 341 -34.70 -46.64 -8.93
C SER A 341 -34.73 -48.14 -8.61
N PRO A 342 -35.91 -48.75 -8.40
CA PRO A 342 -35.97 -50.18 -8.08
C PRO A 342 -35.47 -50.99 -9.29
N SER A 343 -34.45 -51.82 -9.08
CA SER A 343 -33.91 -52.71 -10.10
C SER A 343 -34.99 -53.66 -10.64
N PRO A 344 -35.05 -53.90 -11.96
CA PRO A 344 -35.99 -54.86 -12.52
C PRO A 344 -35.54 -56.28 -12.16
N ARG A 345 -36.39 -57.00 -11.41
CA ARG A 345 -36.29 -58.44 -11.17
C ARG A 345 -36.26 -59.17 -12.52
N ARG A 346 -35.18 -59.89 -12.79
CA ARG A 346 -35.19 -60.97 -13.79
C ARG A 346 -36.05 -62.12 -13.25
N GLN A 347 -37.04 -62.53 -14.04
CA GLN A 347 -37.76 -63.80 -13.86
C GLN A 347 -37.12 -64.89 -14.73
N PRO A 348 -37.27 -66.17 -14.32
CA PRO A 348 -36.42 -67.30 -14.73
C PRO A 348 -36.57 -67.73 -16.19
#